data_AF-A0ABD4WVB4-F1
#
_entry.id   AF-A0ABD4WVB4-F1
#
_cell.length_a   1.000
_cell.length_b   1.000
_cell.length_c   1.000
_cell.angle_alpha   90.00
_cell.angle_beta   90.00
_cell.angle_gamma   90.00
#
_symmetry.space_group_name_H-M   'P 1'
#
loop_
_entity.id
_entity.type
_entity.pdbx_description
1 polymer ?
#
loop_
_entity_poly.entity_id
_entity_poly.type
_entity_poly.pdbx_seq_one_letter_code
_entity_poly.pdbx_strand_id
1 'polypeptide(L)'
;MEKDQTLKNAMNEWARVTEDPEMLMTYEVNQEFQVDEKLTLKKAEKQGKKRAIKRVALRMLQKGMDNQTISELTELTEEEIEQIRK
;
A
#
# COMPACT_ATOMS: atom_id res chain seq x y z
N MET A 1 27.20 18.44 12.68
CA MET A 1 27.84 17.43 13.55
C MET A 1 26.99 16.17 13.67
N GLU A 2 25.69 16.25 13.96
CA GLU A 2 24.82 15.07 14.14
C GLU A 2 24.66 14.19 12.88
N LYS A 3 24.43 14.80 11.70
CA LYS A 3 24.37 14.09 10.41
C LYS A 3 25.66 13.34 10.04
N ASP A 4 26.79 13.85 10.50
CA ASP A 4 28.13 13.28 10.25
C ASP A 4 28.33 12.00 11.08
N GLN A 5 27.82 12.00 12.32
CA GLN A 5 27.88 10.83 13.20
C GLN A 5 26.95 9.71 12.73
N THR A 6 25.73 10.05 12.27
CA THR A 6 24.80 9.06 11.71
C THR A 6 25.38 8.38 10.47
N LEU A 7 26.00 9.14 9.57
CA LEU A 7 26.63 8.60 8.38
C LEU A 7 27.80 7.67 8.73
N LYS A 8 28.65 8.08 9.68
CA LYS A 8 29.77 7.28 10.15
C LYS A 8 29.33 5.96 10.80
N ASN A 9 28.26 5.98 11.58
CA ASN A 9 27.69 4.78 12.18
C ASN A 9 27.13 3.83 11.10
N ALA A 10 26.39 4.35 10.13
CA ALA A 10 25.86 3.54 9.02
C ALA A 10 26.99 2.91 8.17
N MET A 11 28.09 3.63 7.93
CA MET A 11 29.25 3.10 7.22
C MET A 11 29.96 1.98 8.00
N ASN A 12 30.08 2.10 9.31
CA ASN A 12 30.69 1.07 10.16
C ASN A 12 29.82 -0.18 10.26
N GLU A 13 28.50 -0.01 10.39
CA GLU A 13 27.56 -1.14 10.37
C GLU A 13 27.55 -1.84 9.01
N TRP A 14 27.58 -1.07 7.92
CA TRP A 14 27.68 -1.61 6.57
C TRP A 14 28.95 -2.43 6.39
N ALA A 15 30.11 -1.90 6.77
CA ALA A 15 31.38 -2.62 6.70
C ALA A 15 31.33 -3.96 7.45
N ARG A 16 30.76 -3.96 8.66
CA ARG A 16 30.58 -5.17 9.49
C ARG A 16 29.66 -6.20 8.85
N VAL A 17 28.55 -5.77 8.25
CA VAL A 17 27.58 -6.68 7.61
C VAL A 17 28.16 -7.27 6.31
N THR A 18 28.96 -6.50 5.56
CA THR A 18 29.56 -6.96 4.30
C THR A 18 30.78 -7.88 4.46
N GLU A 19 31.41 -7.89 5.64
CA GLU A 19 32.59 -8.73 5.91
C GLU A 19 32.21 -10.22 6.09
N ASP A 20 30.99 -10.50 6.55
CA ASP A 20 30.45 -11.85 6.73
C ASP A 20 29.35 -12.13 5.69
N PRO A 21 29.59 -13.04 4.72
CA PRO A 21 28.62 -13.39 3.68
C PRO A 21 27.26 -13.87 4.20
N GLU A 22 27.21 -14.56 5.36
CA GLU A 22 25.94 -15.00 5.95
C GLU A 22 25.16 -13.82 6.53
N MET A 23 25.86 -12.88 7.17
CA MET A 23 25.26 -11.65 7.70
C MET A 23 24.76 -10.74 6.58
N LEU A 24 25.48 -10.65 5.46
CA LEU A 24 25.03 -9.89 4.29
C LEU A 24 23.75 -10.49 3.70
N MET A 25 23.72 -11.81 3.45
CA MET A 25 22.53 -12.45 2.89
C MET A 25 21.31 -12.32 3.81
N THR A 26 21.48 -12.51 5.13
CA THR A 26 20.36 -12.34 6.07
C THR A 26 19.85 -10.91 6.13
N TYR A 27 20.74 -9.92 6.06
CA TYR A 27 20.35 -8.51 5.97
C TYR A 27 19.56 -8.20 4.70
N GLU A 28 20.03 -8.65 3.53
CA GLU A 28 19.37 -8.44 2.25
C GLU A 28 17.99 -9.10 2.19
N VAL A 29 17.88 -10.38 2.60
CA VAL A 29 16.61 -11.12 2.65
C VAL A 29 15.62 -10.45 3.60
N ASN A 30 16.07 -9.97 4.76
CA ASN A 30 15.20 -9.27 5.70
C ASN A 30 14.71 -7.93 5.15
N GLN A 31 15.56 -7.19 4.42
CA GLN A 31 15.13 -5.95 3.75
C GLN A 31 14.09 -6.23 2.67
N GLU A 32 14.34 -7.23 1.82
CA GLU A 32 13.43 -7.64 0.76
C GLU A 32 12.08 -8.07 1.34
N PHE A 33 12.08 -8.89 2.39
CA PHE A 33 10.86 -9.30 3.10
C PHE A 33 10.09 -8.10 3.65
N GLN A 34 10.76 -7.12 4.28
CA GLN A 34 10.11 -5.91 4.78
C GLN A 34 9.51 -5.07 3.65
N VAL A 35 10.16 -4.99 2.49
CA VAL A 35 9.63 -4.27 1.32
C VAL A 35 8.39 -5.00 0.80
N ASP A 36 8.46 -6.31 0.63
CA ASP A 36 7.35 -7.13 0.15
C ASP A 36 6.15 -7.13 1.09
N GLU A 37 6.38 -7.20 2.40
CA GLU A 37 5.34 -7.08 3.41
C GLU A 37 4.65 -5.71 3.33
N LYS A 38 5.42 -4.61 3.27
CA LYS A 38 4.85 -3.26 3.12
C LYS A 38 4.07 -3.10 1.82
N LEU A 39 4.56 -3.66 0.72
CA LEU A 39 3.86 -3.64 -0.56
C LEU A 39 2.56 -4.44 -0.50
N THR A 40 2.58 -5.61 0.15
CA THR A 40 1.42 -6.48 0.35
C THR A 40 0.36 -5.79 1.20
N LEU A 41 0.75 -5.17 2.32
CA LEU A 41 -0.14 -4.40 3.18
C LEU A 41 -0.77 -3.21 2.43
N LYS A 42 0.02 -2.44 1.68
CA LYS A 42 -0.51 -1.33 0.85
C LYS A 42 -1.50 -1.82 -0.21
N LYS A 43 -1.21 -2.97 -0.85
CA LYS A 43 -2.14 -3.59 -1.81
C LYS A 43 -3.44 -4.01 -1.11
N ALA A 44 -3.36 -4.66 0.04
CA ALA A 44 -4.52 -5.08 0.82
C ALA A 44 -5.37 -3.87 1.27
N GLU A 45 -4.75 -2.81 1.76
CA GLU A 45 -5.42 -1.56 2.13
C GLU A 45 -6.15 -0.93 0.94
N LYS A 46 -5.48 -0.81 -0.21
CA LYS A 46 -6.08 -0.28 -1.45
C LYS A 46 -7.27 -1.11 -1.91
N GLN A 47 -7.16 -2.44 -1.85
CA GLN A 47 -8.28 -3.34 -2.16
C GLN A 47 -9.43 -3.21 -1.16
N GLY A 48 -9.12 -3.08 0.12
CA GLY A 48 -10.11 -2.85 1.19
C GLY A 48 -10.90 -1.57 0.98
N LYS A 49 -10.22 -0.45 0.71
CA LYS A 49 -10.83 0.84 0.38
C LYS A 49 -11.75 0.73 -0.83
N LYS A 50 -11.28 0.14 -1.93
CA LYS A 50 -12.10 -0.09 -3.15
C LYS A 50 -13.35 -0.92 -2.85
N ARG A 51 -13.23 -2.02 -2.09
CA ARG A 51 -14.37 -2.87 -1.70
C ARG A 51 -15.36 -2.14 -0.79
N ALA A 52 -14.89 -1.28 0.11
CA ALA A 52 -15.75 -0.48 0.98
C ALA A 52 -16.57 0.52 0.16
N ILE A 53 -15.93 1.28 -0.73
CA ILE A 53 -16.60 2.25 -1.59
C ILE A 53 -17.65 1.57 -2.48
N LYS A 54 -17.32 0.45 -3.13
CA LYS A 54 -18.29 -0.30 -3.95
C LYS A 54 -19.52 -0.79 -3.15
N ARG A 55 -19.33 -1.23 -1.90
CA ARG A 55 -20.44 -1.63 -1.01
C ARG A 55 -21.33 -0.46 -0.63
N VAL A 56 -20.77 0.73 -0.42
CA VAL A 56 -21.53 1.95 -0.14
C VAL A 56 -22.31 2.37 -1.38
N ALA A 57 -21.67 2.42 -2.55
CA ALA A 57 -22.31 2.72 -3.84
C ALA A 57 -23.48 1.77 -4.14
N LEU A 58 -23.33 0.46 -3.90
CA LEU A 58 -24.42 -0.50 -4.04
C LEU A 58 -25.64 -0.16 -3.16
N ARG A 59 -25.40 0.27 -1.90
CA ARG A 59 -26.49 0.68 -1.00
C ARG A 59 -27.14 1.99 -1.45
N MET A 60 -26.38 2.91 -2.05
CA MET A 60 -26.91 4.14 -2.64
C MET A 60 -27.81 3.82 -3.83
N LEU A 61 -27.38 2.92 -4.72
CA LEU A 61 -28.20 2.41 -5.83
C LEU A 61 -29.50 1.77 -5.32
N GLN A 62 -29.43 0.92 -4.29
CA GLN A 62 -30.61 0.29 -3.68
C GLN A 62 -31.58 1.30 -3.05
N LYS A 63 -31.08 2.49 -2.66
CA LYS A 63 -31.91 3.61 -2.18
C LYS A 63 -32.45 4.49 -3.30
N GLY A 64 -32.17 4.18 -4.56
CA GLY A 64 -32.68 4.89 -5.72
C GLY A 64 -31.89 6.15 -6.10
N MET A 65 -30.67 6.31 -5.61
CA MET A 65 -29.77 7.36 -6.10
C MET A 65 -29.34 7.07 -7.54
N ASP A 66 -29.25 8.12 -8.36
CA ASP A 66 -28.78 8.05 -9.74
C ASP A 66 -27.25 7.92 -9.82
N ASN A 67 -26.75 7.49 -10.99
CA ASN A 67 -25.32 7.22 -11.18
C ASN A 67 -24.47 8.50 -11.06
N GLN A 68 -24.98 9.66 -11.47
CA GLN A 68 -24.26 10.93 -11.40
C GLN A 68 -24.03 11.34 -9.94
N THR A 69 -25.09 11.33 -9.13
CA THR A 69 -25.00 11.61 -7.69
C THR A 69 -24.02 10.65 -6.98
N ILE A 70 -24.05 9.37 -7.32
CA ILE A 70 -23.14 8.38 -6.72
C ILE A 70 -21.68 8.63 -7.15
N SER A 71 -21.45 8.98 -8.42
CA SER A 71 -20.13 9.32 -8.95
C SER A 71 -19.53 10.50 -8.19
N GLU A 72 -20.31 11.57 -8.00
CA GLU A 72 -19.90 12.76 -7.25
C GLU A 72 -19.55 12.46 -5.78
N LEU A 73 -20.24 11.50 -5.15
CA LEU A 73 -20.05 11.17 -3.72
C LEU A 73 -18.97 10.11 -3.45
N THR A 74 -18.59 9.32 -4.46
CA THR A 74 -17.77 8.11 -4.25
C THR A 74 -16.49 8.08 -5.08
N GLU A 75 -16.28 9.07 -5.95
CA GLU A 75 -15.18 9.13 -6.93
C GLU A 75 -15.15 7.93 -7.91
N LEU A 76 -16.21 7.13 -7.94
CA LEU A 76 -16.39 6.07 -8.92
C LEU A 76 -16.85 6.66 -10.25
N THR A 77 -16.36 6.13 -11.36
CA THR A 77 -16.94 6.52 -12.66
C THR A 77 -18.32 5.91 -12.85
N GLU A 78 -19.12 6.47 -13.74
CA GLU A 78 -20.43 5.90 -14.08
C GLU A 78 -20.30 4.46 -14.62
N GLU A 79 -19.23 4.14 -15.36
CA GLU A 79 -18.96 2.78 -15.80
C GLU A 79 -18.67 1.82 -14.64
N GLU A 80 -17.91 2.27 -13.63
CA GLU A 80 -17.66 1.47 -12.43
C GLU A 80 -18.94 1.24 -11.62
N ILE A 81 -19.83 2.24 -11.56
CA ILE A 81 -21.15 2.14 -10.92
C ILE A 81 -22.05 1.17 -11.69
N GLU A 82 -22.03 1.20 -13.02
CA GLU A 82 -22.81 0.29 -13.87
C GLU A 82 -22.33 -1.16 -13.71
N GLN A 83 -21.02 -1.38 -13.54
CA GLN A 83 -20.49 -2.70 -13.22
C GLN A 83 -20.94 -3.23 -11.84
N ILE A 84 -21.32 -2.36 -10.89
CA ILE A 84 -21.85 -2.77 -9.58
C ILE A 84 -23.30 -3.27 -9.68
N ARG A 85 -24.04 -2.83 -10.71
CA ARG A 85 -25.43 -3.29 -10.95
C ARG A 85 -25.52 -4.71 -11.50
N LYS A 86 -24.44 -5.21 -12.12
CA LYS A 86 -24.34 -6.57 -12.67
C LYS A 86 -24.07 -7.59 -11.57
#